data_AF-A0A2E0YWN1-F1
#
_entry.id   AF-A0A2E0YWN1-F1
#
_cell.length_a   1.000
_cell.length_b   1.000
_cell.length_c   1.000
_cell.angle_alpha   90.00
_cell.angle_beta   90.00
_cell.angle_gamma   90.00
#
_symmetry.space_group_name_H-M   'P 1'
#
loop_
_entity.id
_entity.type
_entity.pdbx_description
1 polymer ?
#
loop_
_entity_poly.entity_id
_entity_poly.type
_entity_poly.pdbx_seq_one_letter_code
_entity_poly.pdbx_strand_id
1 'polypeptide(L)'
;MLPYPEIDPVALSLGPVKIHWYGLAYLAGIAAGWYMAARRSRLSWTPVAREQVDDLAFYVAMGVVLGGRFGYSLFYGAEKIAQDPTWLLRVWEGGMSFHGGFLGVMLAMYLFHRRHGIPFWRLMDFVAPLVPIGLGLGRLGNFIGQELWGRPADVPWAMVFPADPLQLARHPSQLYQFALEGLLLFSILAWFSARPRPTYAVSGLFALLYGCVRIFAEFFREPDAHIGYQAFGWMTRGQLLSIPMILVGLTLLALAYAGRGAGAPATAGKHK
;
A
#
# COMPACT_ATOMS: atom_id res chain seq x y z
N MET A 1 19.49 -21.88 9.27
CA MET A 1 18.11 -21.76 8.79
C MET A 1 17.21 -21.59 9.99
N LEU A 2 16.23 -20.70 9.90
CA LEU A 2 15.25 -20.51 10.98
C LEU A 2 14.01 -21.34 10.66
N PRO A 3 13.44 -22.06 11.64
CA PRO A 3 12.17 -22.74 11.44
C PRO A 3 11.07 -21.70 11.21
N TYR A 4 10.17 -21.97 10.27
CA TYR A 4 8.96 -21.17 10.14
C TYR A 4 8.09 -21.39 11.38
N PRO A 5 7.59 -20.32 12.04
CA PRO A 5 6.75 -20.48 13.22
C PRO A 5 5.42 -21.17 12.86
N GLU A 6 4.94 -22.08 13.71
CA GLU A 6 3.64 -22.73 13.50
C GLU A 6 2.50 -21.73 13.78
N ILE A 7 2.07 -21.01 12.74
CA ILE A 7 0.98 -20.03 12.80
C ILE A 7 -0.15 -20.50 11.87
N ASP A 8 -1.34 -20.71 12.45
CA ASP A 8 -2.56 -20.95 11.67
C ASP A 8 -2.95 -19.65 10.92
N PRO A 9 -3.10 -19.67 9.58
CA PRO A 9 -3.58 -18.52 8.81
C PRO A 9 -4.99 -18.04 9.21
N VAL A 10 -5.80 -18.92 9.80
CA VAL A 10 -7.12 -18.59 10.36
C VAL A 10 -6.94 -18.09 11.80
N ALA A 11 -7.22 -16.81 12.00
CA ALA A 11 -7.14 -16.17 13.31
C ALA A 11 -8.30 -16.57 14.23
N LEU A 12 -9.51 -16.72 13.66
CA LEU A 12 -10.72 -17.11 14.40
C LEU A 12 -11.69 -17.85 13.49
N SER A 13 -12.25 -18.95 13.98
CA SER A 13 -13.26 -19.75 13.28
C SER A 13 -14.61 -19.67 14.01
N LEU A 14 -15.61 -19.07 13.37
CA LEU A 14 -16.98 -18.92 13.87
C LEU A 14 -17.93 -19.74 12.98
N GLY A 15 -17.92 -21.07 13.14
CA GLY A 15 -18.69 -21.98 12.29
C GLY A 15 -18.27 -21.86 10.81
N PRO A 16 -19.18 -21.48 9.88
CA PRO A 16 -18.84 -21.32 8.46
C PRO A 16 -18.00 -20.07 8.17
N VAL A 17 -17.90 -19.11 9.10
CA VAL A 17 -17.16 -17.87 8.91
C VAL A 17 -15.74 -18.02 9.46
N LYS A 18 -14.75 -17.93 8.58
CA LYS A 18 -13.32 -17.95 8.94
C LYS A 18 -12.72 -16.57 8.80
N ILE A 19 -12.22 -16.03 9.91
CA ILE A 19 -11.49 -14.76 9.95
C ILE A 19 -10.01 -15.08 9.82
N HIS A 20 -9.39 -14.56 8.76
CA HIS A 20 -7.98 -14.79 8.47
C HIS A 20 -7.12 -13.62 8.98
N TRP A 21 -5.88 -13.89 9.37
CA TRP A 21 -4.92 -12.86 9.78
C TRP A 21 -4.71 -11.80 8.70
N TYR A 22 -4.78 -12.19 7.44
CA TYR A 22 -4.69 -11.28 6.30
C TYR A 22 -5.79 -10.21 6.33
N GLY A 23 -7.05 -10.59 6.61
CA GLY A 23 -8.15 -9.64 6.74
C GLY A 23 -8.00 -8.73 7.97
N LEU A 24 -7.52 -9.30 9.08
CA LEU A 24 -7.22 -8.52 10.29
C LEU A 24 -6.08 -7.51 10.06
N ALA A 25 -5.07 -7.86 9.26
CA ALA A 25 -3.99 -6.95 8.89
C ALA A 25 -4.50 -5.75 8.09
N TYR A 26 -5.45 -5.95 7.16
CA TYR A 26 -6.11 -4.86 6.46
C TYR A 26 -6.90 -3.95 7.41
N LEU A 27 -7.69 -4.55 8.31
CA LEU A 27 -8.45 -3.79 9.31
C LEU A 27 -7.53 -2.98 10.21
N ALA A 28 -6.44 -3.59 10.69
CA ALA A 28 -5.42 -2.93 11.50
C ALA A 28 -4.75 -1.78 10.72
N GLY A 29 -4.48 -1.96 9.43
CA GLY A 29 -3.91 -0.93 8.56
C GLY A 29 -4.82 0.27 8.40
N ILE A 30 -6.12 0.05 8.17
CA ILE A 30 -7.12 1.12 8.08
C ILE A 30 -7.27 1.81 9.43
N ALA A 31 -7.37 1.07 10.53
CA ALA A 31 -7.52 1.62 11.88
C ALA A 31 -6.30 2.46 12.30
N ALA A 32 -5.08 1.97 12.06
CA ALA A 32 -3.86 2.68 12.36
C ALA A 32 -3.67 3.92 11.45
N GLY A 33 -4.02 3.80 10.16
CA GLY A 33 -4.05 4.93 9.22
C GLY A 33 -5.04 6.01 9.66
N TRP A 34 -6.25 5.62 10.07
CA TRP A 34 -7.27 6.51 10.63
C TRP A 34 -6.76 7.20 11.90
N TYR A 35 -6.21 6.45 12.85
CA TYR A 35 -5.68 6.99 14.10
C TYR A 35 -4.60 8.04 13.83
N MET A 36 -3.68 7.75 12.91
CA MET A 36 -2.64 8.67 12.51
C MET A 36 -3.16 9.89 11.76
N ALA A 37 -4.15 9.72 10.87
CA ALA A 37 -4.83 10.82 10.20
C ALA A 37 -5.50 11.76 11.23
N ALA A 38 -6.20 11.20 12.22
CA ALA A 38 -6.86 11.94 13.29
C ALA A 38 -5.89 12.70 14.19
N ARG A 39 -4.69 12.15 14.42
CA ARG A 39 -3.62 12.84 15.14
C ARG A 39 -3.04 13.99 14.31
N ARG A 40 -2.80 13.74 13.02
CA ARG A 40 -2.19 14.73 12.10
C ARG A 40 -3.14 15.86 11.75
N SER A 41 -4.44 15.60 11.65
CA SER A 41 -5.47 16.63 11.36
C SER A 41 -5.58 17.72 12.44
N ARG A 42 -4.94 17.53 13.60
CA ARG A 42 -4.82 18.56 14.65
C ARG A 42 -3.75 19.61 14.36
N LEU A 43 -2.92 19.39 13.34
CA LEU A 43 -1.86 20.32 12.95
C LEU A 43 -2.43 21.41 12.03
N SER A 44 -2.13 22.68 12.33
CA SER A 44 -2.73 23.85 11.67
C SER A 44 -2.45 23.97 10.16
N TRP A 45 -1.43 23.28 9.64
CA TRP A 45 -1.06 23.33 8.22
C TRP A 45 -1.63 22.18 7.39
N THR A 46 -2.33 21.23 8.02
CA THR A 46 -2.88 20.07 7.32
C THR A 46 -4.17 20.44 6.57
N PRO A 47 -4.41 19.83 5.39
CA PRO A 47 -5.55 20.19 4.56
C PRO A 47 -6.85 19.45 4.94
N VAL A 48 -6.78 18.48 5.85
CA VAL A 48 -7.91 17.65 6.28
C VAL A 48 -8.22 17.99 7.73
N ALA A 49 -9.44 18.48 7.96
CA ALA A 49 -9.95 18.75 9.31
C ALA A 49 -10.26 17.44 10.05
N ARG A 50 -10.30 17.48 11.38
CA ARG A 50 -10.52 16.26 12.18
C ARG A 50 -11.87 15.60 11.86
N GLU A 51 -12.89 16.41 11.63
CA GLU A 51 -14.26 15.99 11.31
C GLU A 51 -14.33 15.25 9.96
N GLN A 52 -13.36 15.50 9.08
CA GLN A 52 -13.29 14.89 7.75
C GLN A 52 -12.51 13.56 7.75
N VAL A 53 -11.83 13.19 8.84
CA VAL A 53 -10.97 12.00 8.89
C VAL A 53 -11.79 10.70 8.82
N ASP A 54 -12.96 10.68 9.46
CA ASP A 54 -13.82 9.50 9.48
C ASP A 54 -14.40 9.24 8.08
N ASP A 55 -14.81 10.31 7.39
CA ASP A 55 -15.24 10.26 5.98
C ASP A 55 -14.07 9.86 5.07
N LEU A 56 -12.86 10.40 5.28
CA LEU A 56 -11.68 10.00 4.50
C LEU A 56 -11.40 8.50 4.64
N ALA A 57 -11.43 7.96 5.86
CA ALA A 57 -11.23 6.54 6.12
C ALA A 57 -12.31 5.69 5.44
N PHE A 58 -13.57 6.13 5.46
CA PHE A 58 -14.66 5.47 4.74
C PHE A 58 -14.42 5.45 3.23
N TYR A 59 -14.04 6.58 2.62
CA TYR A 59 -13.71 6.65 1.19
C TYR A 59 -12.56 5.71 0.82
N VAL A 60 -11.49 5.68 1.62
CA VAL A 60 -10.35 4.76 1.40
C VAL A 60 -10.81 3.30 1.49
N ALA A 61 -11.56 2.94 2.54
CA ALA A 61 -12.04 1.58 2.72
C ALA A 61 -12.93 1.13 1.56
N MET A 62 -13.86 1.97 1.12
CA MET A 62 -14.70 1.69 -0.06
C MET A 62 -13.89 1.60 -1.34
N GLY A 63 -12.91 2.48 -1.53
CA GLY A 63 -12.00 2.44 -2.68
C GLY A 63 -11.21 1.13 -2.76
N VAL A 64 -10.70 0.64 -1.62
CA VAL A 64 -9.99 -0.66 -1.55
C VAL A 64 -10.94 -1.82 -1.85
N VAL A 65 -12.07 -1.90 -1.15
CA VAL A 65 -12.99 -3.04 -1.25
C VAL A 65 -13.67 -3.09 -2.61
N LEU A 66 -14.31 -2.00 -3.03
CA LEU A 66 -15.03 -1.95 -4.30
C LEU A 66 -14.04 -2.01 -5.46
N GLY A 67 -12.99 -1.17 -5.44
CA GLY A 67 -11.97 -1.18 -6.49
C GLY A 67 -11.33 -2.55 -6.65
N GLY A 68 -10.96 -3.20 -5.55
CA GLY A 68 -10.36 -4.53 -5.56
C GLY A 68 -11.32 -5.57 -6.15
N ARG A 69 -12.59 -5.55 -5.75
CA ARG A 69 -13.60 -6.49 -6.25
C ARG A 69 -13.94 -6.28 -7.71
N PHE A 70 -14.26 -5.05 -8.10
CA PHE A 70 -14.58 -4.70 -9.48
C PHE A 70 -13.38 -4.97 -10.40
N GLY A 71 -12.17 -4.56 -10.00
CA GLY A 71 -10.98 -4.84 -10.78
C GLY A 71 -10.68 -6.33 -10.93
N TYR A 72 -10.88 -7.14 -9.88
CA TYR A 72 -10.72 -8.59 -10.00
C TYR A 72 -11.73 -9.17 -11.00
N SER A 73 -12.98 -8.77 -10.85
CA SER A 73 -14.08 -9.29 -11.67
C SER A 73 -13.92 -8.90 -13.13
N LEU A 74 -13.46 -7.68 -13.42
CA LEU A 74 -13.21 -7.21 -14.79
C LEU A 74 -11.98 -7.86 -15.43
N PHE A 75 -10.88 -8.03 -14.69
CA PHE A 75 -9.64 -8.56 -15.26
C PHE A 75 -9.62 -10.09 -15.35
N TYR A 76 -10.35 -10.80 -14.48
CA TYR A 76 -10.24 -12.25 -14.34
C TYR A 76 -11.58 -12.99 -14.33
N GLY A 77 -12.71 -12.27 -14.37
CA GLY A 77 -14.04 -12.84 -14.10
C GLY A 77 -15.04 -12.73 -15.25
N ALA A 78 -14.63 -12.36 -16.46
CA ALA A 78 -15.56 -12.11 -17.59
C ALA A 78 -16.54 -13.28 -17.84
N GLU A 79 -16.04 -14.51 -17.84
CA GLU A 79 -16.86 -15.72 -18.01
C GLU A 79 -17.82 -15.95 -16.83
N LYS A 80 -17.34 -15.77 -15.59
CA LYS A 80 -18.18 -15.90 -14.39
C LYS A 80 -19.29 -14.85 -14.34
N ILE A 81 -18.99 -13.61 -14.73
CA ILE A 81 -19.98 -12.52 -14.81
C ILE A 81 -21.01 -12.81 -15.89
N ALA A 82 -20.59 -13.36 -17.04
CA ALA A 82 -21.51 -13.71 -18.13
C ALA A 82 -22.50 -14.81 -17.72
N GLN A 83 -22.06 -15.75 -16.87
CA GLN A 83 -22.93 -16.79 -16.31
C GLN A 83 -23.82 -16.27 -15.18
N ASP A 84 -23.28 -15.43 -14.30
CA ASP A 84 -23.99 -14.87 -13.16
C ASP A 84 -23.49 -13.45 -12.82
N PRO A 85 -24.20 -12.40 -13.26
CA PRO A 85 -23.83 -11.02 -12.98
C PRO A 85 -23.80 -10.67 -11.49
N THR A 86 -24.56 -11.38 -10.65
CA THR A 86 -24.58 -11.12 -9.20
C THR A 86 -23.29 -11.54 -8.51
N TRP A 87 -22.49 -12.40 -9.16
CA TRP A 87 -21.18 -12.81 -8.67
C TRP A 87 -20.29 -11.61 -8.37
N LEU A 88 -20.37 -10.55 -9.18
CA LEU A 88 -19.63 -9.30 -8.97
C LEU A 88 -19.77 -8.75 -7.52
N LEU A 89 -20.96 -8.89 -6.92
CA LEU A 89 -21.28 -8.34 -5.60
C LEU A 89 -20.87 -9.27 -4.44
N ARG A 90 -20.55 -10.53 -4.72
CA ARG A 90 -20.21 -11.55 -3.72
C ARG A 90 -18.78 -11.40 -3.22
N VAL A 91 -18.51 -10.32 -2.48
CA VAL A 91 -17.18 -10.01 -1.91
C VAL A 91 -16.66 -11.08 -0.94
N TRP A 92 -17.55 -11.90 -0.37
CA TRP A 92 -17.21 -12.99 0.56
C TRP A 92 -16.64 -14.24 -0.12
N GLU A 93 -16.79 -14.39 -1.45
CA GLU A 93 -16.18 -15.50 -2.20
C GLU A 93 -14.67 -15.28 -2.44
N GLY A 94 -14.09 -14.21 -1.91
CA GLY A 94 -12.72 -13.80 -2.17
C GLY A 94 -12.54 -13.24 -3.57
N GLY A 95 -11.30 -13.08 -4.02
CA GLY A 95 -10.99 -12.49 -5.32
C GLY A 95 -10.95 -10.96 -5.28
N MET A 96 -9.73 -10.44 -5.13
CA MET A 96 -9.41 -9.02 -5.06
C MET A 96 -8.23 -8.70 -5.98
N SER A 97 -8.31 -7.60 -6.72
CA SER A 97 -7.23 -7.13 -7.60
C SER A 97 -6.50 -5.98 -6.94
N PHE A 98 -5.18 -6.10 -6.83
CA PHE A 98 -4.34 -4.99 -6.37
C PHE A 98 -4.52 -3.73 -7.24
N HIS A 99 -4.48 -3.88 -8.57
CA HIS A 99 -4.61 -2.75 -9.50
C HIS A 99 -6.01 -2.13 -9.41
N GLY A 100 -7.03 -2.97 -9.25
CA GLY A 100 -8.39 -2.52 -8.99
C GLY A 100 -8.50 -1.70 -7.71
N GLY A 101 -7.94 -2.20 -6.61
CA GLY A 101 -7.93 -1.51 -5.32
C GLY A 101 -7.19 -0.18 -5.37
N PHE A 102 -6.03 -0.14 -6.04
CA PHE A 102 -5.27 1.09 -6.24
C PHE A 102 -6.07 2.14 -7.02
N LEU A 103 -6.65 1.76 -8.16
CA LEU A 103 -7.49 2.68 -8.96
C LEU A 103 -8.75 3.12 -8.19
N GLY A 104 -9.36 2.22 -7.43
CA GLY A 104 -10.49 2.53 -6.57
C GLY A 104 -10.14 3.55 -5.48
N VAL A 105 -8.96 3.43 -4.85
CA VAL A 105 -8.48 4.45 -3.89
C VAL A 105 -8.15 5.77 -4.58
N MET A 106 -7.54 5.76 -5.76
CA MET A 106 -7.30 7.00 -6.51
C MET A 106 -8.60 7.72 -6.87
N LEU A 107 -9.63 6.97 -7.29
CA LEU A 107 -10.98 7.51 -7.51
C LEU A 107 -11.60 8.02 -6.22
N ALA A 108 -11.45 7.29 -5.11
CA ALA A 108 -11.94 7.74 -3.81
C ALA A 108 -11.28 9.06 -3.37
N MET A 109 -9.97 9.21 -3.55
CA MET A 109 -9.26 10.48 -3.29
C MET A 109 -9.74 11.59 -4.23
N TYR A 110 -10.00 11.25 -5.50
CA TYR A 110 -10.56 12.17 -6.48
C TYR A 110 -11.94 12.71 -6.02
N LEU A 111 -12.85 11.82 -5.63
CA LEU A 111 -14.19 12.19 -5.17
C LEU A 111 -14.15 12.96 -3.85
N PHE A 112 -13.32 12.53 -2.90
CA PHE A 112 -13.18 13.17 -1.59
C PHE A 112 -12.68 14.61 -1.71
N HIS A 113 -11.63 14.86 -2.50
CA HIS A 113 -11.10 16.21 -2.65
C HIS A 113 -12.12 17.17 -3.29
N ARG A 114 -12.91 16.68 -4.26
CA ARG A 114 -13.98 17.45 -4.92
C ARG A 114 -15.08 17.82 -3.93
N ARG A 115 -15.54 16.85 -3.14
CA ARG A 115 -16.60 17.03 -2.15
C ARG A 115 -16.22 18.04 -1.07
N HIS A 116 -14.97 18.01 -0.63
CA HIS A 116 -14.49 18.81 0.51
C HIS A 116 -13.72 20.08 0.09
N GLY A 117 -13.59 20.35 -1.21
CA GLY A 117 -12.87 21.54 -1.70
C GLY A 117 -11.37 21.54 -1.37
N ILE A 118 -10.77 20.37 -1.14
CA ILE A 118 -9.36 20.24 -0.79
C ILE A 118 -8.52 20.19 -2.08
N PRO A 119 -7.39 20.92 -2.19
CA PRO A 119 -6.48 20.75 -3.31
C PRO A 119 -5.95 19.31 -3.37
N PHE A 120 -6.17 18.63 -4.50
CA PHE A 120 -5.91 17.19 -4.65
C PHE A 120 -4.52 16.77 -4.16
N TRP A 121 -3.47 17.45 -4.61
CA TRP A 121 -2.10 17.09 -4.23
C TRP A 121 -1.77 17.39 -2.76
N ARG A 122 -2.46 18.33 -2.11
CA ARG A 122 -2.35 18.50 -0.65
C ARG A 122 -3.01 17.32 0.08
N LEU A 123 -4.13 16.80 -0.41
CA LEU A 123 -4.73 15.58 0.11
C LEU A 123 -3.79 14.38 -0.08
N MET A 124 -3.20 14.24 -1.27
CA MET A 124 -2.24 13.16 -1.54
C MET A 124 -0.99 13.25 -0.64
N ASP A 125 -0.45 14.45 -0.40
CA ASP A 125 0.66 14.67 0.54
C ASP A 125 0.28 14.34 1.99
N PHE A 126 -0.99 14.54 2.36
CA PHE A 126 -1.51 14.18 3.68
C PHE A 126 -1.64 12.66 3.87
N VAL A 127 -2.09 11.95 2.83
CA VAL A 127 -2.33 10.49 2.87
C VAL A 127 -1.05 9.69 2.68
N ALA A 128 -0.09 10.15 1.86
CA ALA A 128 1.11 9.39 1.51
C ALA A 128 1.91 8.82 2.71
N PRO A 129 2.12 9.53 3.83
CA PRO A 129 2.80 8.98 5.01
C PRO A 129 2.04 7.86 5.74
N LEU A 130 0.74 7.69 5.46
CA LEU A 130 -0.12 6.69 6.09
C LEU A 130 -0.10 5.36 5.33
N VAL A 131 0.16 5.41 4.02
CA VAL A 131 0.17 4.24 3.12
C VAL A 131 1.12 3.13 3.58
N PRO A 132 2.37 3.42 4.03
CA PRO A 132 3.31 2.38 4.48
C PRO A 132 2.79 1.50 5.62
N ILE A 133 1.86 2.00 6.45
CA ILE A 133 1.28 1.23 7.55
C ILE A 133 0.51 0.02 7.00
N GLY A 134 -0.35 0.27 6.00
CA GLY A 134 -1.10 -0.78 5.31
C GLY A 134 -0.20 -1.72 4.51
N LEU A 135 0.84 -1.18 3.85
CA LEU A 135 1.83 -1.99 3.13
C LEU A 135 2.55 -2.96 4.08
N GLY A 136 3.09 -2.45 5.19
CA GLY A 136 3.80 -3.26 6.18
C GLY A 136 2.91 -4.35 6.79
N LEU A 137 1.72 -3.99 7.25
CA LEU A 137 0.79 -4.96 7.83
C LEU A 137 0.34 -6.00 6.80
N GLY A 138 0.12 -5.61 5.55
CA GLY A 138 -0.16 -6.54 4.46
C GLY A 138 0.96 -7.56 4.25
N ARG A 139 2.23 -7.14 4.38
CA ARG A 139 3.39 -8.06 4.30
C ARG A 139 3.48 -9.02 5.47
N LEU A 140 3.10 -8.60 6.67
CA LEU A 140 2.95 -9.53 7.81
C LEU A 140 1.81 -10.52 7.55
N GLY A 141 0.71 -10.06 6.96
CA GLY A 141 -0.37 -10.94 6.48
C GLY A 141 0.12 -11.98 5.47
N ASN A 142 0.93 -11.58 4.48
CA ASN A 142 1.54 -12.51 3.52
C ASN A 142 2.48 -13.52 4.19
N PHE A 143 3.26 -13.08 5.18
CA PHE A 143 4.15 -13.96 5.94
C PHE A 143 3.35 -15.04 6.67
N ILE A 144 2.33 -14.64 7.45
CA ILE A 144 1.44 -15.55 8.19
C ILE A 144 0.66 -16.48 7.25
N GLY A 145 0.17 -15.94 6.14
CA GLY A 145 -0.53 -16.68 5.09
C GLY A 145 0.39 -17.59 4.27
N GLN A 146 1.69 -17.58 4.54
CA GLN A 146 2.70 -18.38 3.84
C GLN A 146 2.62 -18.16 2.32
N GLU A 147 2.59 -16.92 1.87
CA GLU A 147 2.53 -16.58 0.44
C GLU A 147 3.58 -15.52 0.09
N LEU A 148 3.94 -15.43 -1.19
CA LEU A 148 4.90 -14.43 -1.72
C LEU A 148 6.30 -14.51 -1.07
N TRP A 149 6.77 -15.73 -0.81
CA TRP A 149 8.11 -16.02 -0.32
C TRP A 149 9.19 -15.66 -1.36
N GLY A 150 10.43 -15.70 -0.92
CA GLY A 150 11.57 -15.30 -1.72
C GLY A 150 12.17 -16.40 -2.57
N ARG A 151 13.25 -16.03 -3.27
CA ARG A 151 14.09 -16.97 -4.01
C ARG A 151 14.77 -17.97 -3.05
N PRO A 152 15.12 -19.17 -3.52
CA PRO A 152 15.95 -20.10 -2.76
C PRO A 152 17.25 -19.42 -2.32
N ALA A 153 17.67 -19.67 -1.08
CA ALA A 153 18.79 -18.96 -0.48
C ALA A 153 19.52 -19.80 0.56
N ASP A 154 20.85 -19.70 0.55
CA ASP A 154 21.72 -20.31 1.56
C ASP A 154 22.23 -19.25 2.54
N VAL A 155 21.31 -18.69 3.33
CA VAL A 155 21.59 -17.70 4.37
C VAL A 155 21.07 -18.18 5.72
N PRO A 156 21.69 -17.80 6.86
CA PRO A 156 21.36 -18.39 8.15
C PRO A 156 19.91 -18.17 8.60
N TRP A 157 19.26 -17.09 8.12
CA TRP A 157 17.86 -16.74 8.37
C TRP A 157 16.88 -17.19 7.26
N ALA A 158 17.32 -18.00 6.29
CA ALA A 158 16.41 -18.59 5.32
C ALA A 158 15.41 -19.52 6.04
N MET A 159 14.19 -19.59 5.51
CA MET A 159 13.05 -20.33 6.08
C MET A 159 12.48 -21.28 5.03
N VAL A 160 12.06 -22.47 5.47
CA VAL A 160 11.23 -23.38 4.68
C VAL A 160 9.78 -23.06 5.01
N PHE A 161 9.02 -22.62 4.01
CA PHE A 161 7.61 -22.29 4.18
C PHE A 161 6.75 -23.55 4.02
N PRO A 162 5.84 -23.88 4.95
CA PRO A 162 5.03 -25.10 4.83
C PRO A 162 4.20 -25.17 3.54
N ALA A 163 3.70 -24.03 3.06
CA ALA A 163 2.97 -23.93 1.80
C ALA A 163 3.85 -23.93 0.52
N ASP A 164 5.18 -23.90 0.62
CA ASP A 164 6.06 -24.00 -0.57
C ASP A 164 6.08 -25.44 -1.08
N PRO A 165 5.55 -25.73 -2.28
CA PRO A 165 5.50 -27.10 -2.80
C PRO A 165 6.89 -27.73 -3.01
N LEU A 166 7.93 -26.91 -3.15
CA LEU A 166 9.31 -27.39 -3.33
C LEU A 166 10.07 -27.55 -2.01
N GLN A 167 9.49 -27.11 -0.89
CA GLN A 167 10.10 -27.15 0.45
C GLN A 167 11.54 -26.63 0.48
N LEU A 168 11.82 -25.55 -0.27
CA LEU A 168 13.16 -24.98 -0.36
C LEU A 168 13.40 -23.99 0.78
N ALA A 169 14.64 -23.91 1.24
CA ALA A 169 15.07 -22.81 2.09
C ALA A 169 15.08 -21.51 1.28
N ARG A 170 14.26 -20.54 1.67
CA ARG A 170 14.03 -19.30 0.92
C ARG A 170 14.23 -18.06 1.77
N HIS A 171 14.52 -16.96 1.10
CA HIS A 171 14.42 -15.65 1.72
C HIS A 171 12.99 -15.40 2.24
N PRO A 172 12.79 -14.99 3.51
CA PRO A 172 11.49 -14.47 3.96
C PRO A 172 11.27 -13.04 3.41
N SER A 173 11.12 -12.91 2.10
CA SER A 173 11.00 -11.62 1.39
C SER A 173 9.82 -10.77 1.86
N GLN A 174 8.80 -11.38 2.46
CA GLN A 174 7.69 -10.68 3.11
C GLN A 174 8.20 -9.84 4.28
N LEU A 175 9.10 -10.38 5.12
CA LEU A 175 9.70 -9.66 6.24
C LEU A 175 10.64 -8.54 5.76
N TYR A 176 11.34 -8.75 4.63
CA TYR A 176 12.15 -7.69 4.02
C TYR A 176 11.27 -6.54 3.54
N GLN A 177 10.17 -6.85 2.85
CA GLN A 177 9.19 -5.85 2.41
C GLN A 177 8.49 -5.17 3.59
N PHE A 178 8.18 -5.89 4.68
CA PHE A 178 7.67 -5.30 5.92
C PHE A 178 8.65 -4.27 6.49
N ALA A 179 9.94 -4.63 6.59
CA ALA A 179 10.97 -3.73 7.09
C ALA A 179 11.18 -2.51 6.17
N LEU A 180 11.16 -2.71 4.85
CA LEU A 180 11.48 -1.69 3.86
C LEU A 180 10.27 -0.83 3.44
N GLU A 181 9.23 -1.47 2.89
CA GLU A 181 8.01 -0.82 2.40
C GLU A 181 7.10 -0.37 3.55
N GLY A 182 7.20 -1.04 4.70
CA GLY A 182 6.49 -0.70 5.93
C GLY A 182 7.31 0.25 6.82
N LEU A 183 8.18 -0.31 7.66
CA LEU A 183 8.82 0.42 8.75
C LEU A 183 9.76 1.55 8.29
N LEU A 184 10.66 1.28 7.36
CA LEU A 184 11.65 2.26 6.88
C LEU A 184 10.94 3.39 6.13
N LEU A 185 10.11 3.05 5.15
CA LEU A 185 9.36 4.03 4.36
C LEU A 185 8.43 4.86 5.24
N PHE A 186 7.72 4.24 6.18
CA PHE A 186 6.90 4.93 7.18
C PHE A 186 7.74 5.92 7.98
N SER A 187 8.87 5.49 8.56
CA SER A 187 9.71 6.31 9.41
C SER A 187 10.24 7.54 8.68
N ILE A 188 10.72 7.36 7.44
CA ILE A 188 11.21 8.47 6.62
C ILE A 188 10.09 9.47 6.31
N LEU A 189 8.91 8.99 5.89
CA LEU A 189 7.80 9.86 5.54
C LEU A 189 7.17 10.54 6.75
N ALA A 190 7.03 9.83 7.87
CA ALA A 190 6.55 10.40 9.12
C ALA A 190 7.48 11.52 9.60
N TRP A 191 8.79 11.30 9.58
CA TRP A 191 9.80 12.32 9.90
C TRP A 191 9.76 13.49 8.90
N PHE A 192 9.79 13.22 7.60
CA PHE A 192 9.85 14.25 6.56
C PHE A 192 8.61 15.16 6.60
N SER A 193 7.43 14.56 6.81
CA SER A 193 6.14 15.24 6.86
C SER A 193 5.76 15.77 8.25
N ALA A 194 6.64 15.65 9.26
CA ALA A 194 6.40 16.20 10.60
C ALA A 194 6.45 17.74 10.63
N ARG A 195 6.91 18.38 9.54
CA ARG A 195 6.95 19.83 9.34
C ARG A 195 6.23 20.21 8.04
N PRO A 196 5.80 21.46 7.86
CA PRO A 196 5.23 21.92 6.60
C PRO A 196 6.18 21.68 5.42
N ARG A 197 5.63 21.11 4.35
CA ARG A 197 6.34 20.85 3.08
C ARG A 197 5.59 21.51 1.93
N PRO A 198 6.30 21.90 0.84
CA PRO A 198 5.62 22.36 -0.35
C PRO A 198 4.75 21.22 -0.90
N THR A 199 3.66 21.59 -1.57
CA THR A 199 2.80 20.62 -2.27
C THR A 199 3.65 19.76 -3.21
N TYR A 200 3.27 18.50 -3.38
CA TYR A 200 3.95 17.45 -4.15
C TYR A 200 5.14 16.79 -3.44
N ALA A 201 5.74 17.44 -2.43
CA ALA A 201 7.00 16.94 -1.88
C ALA A 201 6.84 15.61 -1.14
N VAL A 202 5.75 15.40 -0.40
CA VAL A 202 5.57 14.19 0.41
C VAL A 202 5.15 13.02 -0.46
N SER A 203 4.21 13.23 -1.38
CA SER A 203 3.82 12.23 -2.39
C SER A 203 4.98 11.90 -3.33
N GLY A 204 5.77 12.89 -3.74
CA GLY A 204 6.95 12.69 -4.58
C GLY A 204 8.01 11.85 -3.88
N LEU A 205 8.29 12.15 -2.60
CA LEU A 205 9.21 11.35 -1.80
C LEU A 205 8.69 9.92 -1.58
N PHE A 206 7.39 9.74 -1.32
CA PHE A 206 6.79 8.40 -1.22
C PHE A 206 6.99 7.60 -2.51
N ALA A 207 6.63 8.16 -3.67
CA ALA A 207 6.72 7.45 -4.94
C ALA A 207 8.16 7.08 -5.31
N LEU A 208 9.11 8.00 -5.08
CA LEU A 208 10.53 7.78 -5.28
C LEU A 208 11.05 6.66 -4.37
N LEU A 209 10.86 6.79 -3.06
CA LEU A 209 11.40 5.84 -2.09
C LEU A 209 10.75 4.47 -2.23
N TYR A 210 9.42 4.41 -2.40
CA TYR A 210 8.71 3.15 -2.62
C TYR A 210 9.27 2.43 -3.84
N GLY A 211 9.42 3.12 -4.98
CA GLY A 211 9.98 2.53 -6.19
C GLY A 211 11.39 1.96 -5.96
N CYS A 212 12.27 2.72 -5.29
CA CYS A 212 13.62 2.27 -4.96
C CYS A 212 13.64 1.04 -4.05
N VAL A 213 12.92 1.08 -2.93
CA VAL A 213 12.91 -0.06 -1.99
C VAL A 213 12.22 -1.28 -2.58
N ARG A 214 11.23 -1.08 -3.45
CA ARG A 214 10.53 -2.16 -4.16
C ARG A 214 11.44 -2.85 -5.17
N ILE A 215 12.24 -2.10 -5.93
CA ILE A 215 13.26 -2.67 -6.83
C ILE A 215 14.26 -3.49 -6.02
N PHE A 216 14.74 -2.95 -4.90
CA PHE A 216 15.68 -3.64 -4.02
C PHE A 216 15.08 -4.94 -3.47
N ALA A 217 13.87 -4.89 -2.92
CA ALA A 217 13.19 -6.06 -2.35
C ALA A 217 12.91 -7.15 -3.41
N GLU A 218 12.65 -6.77 -4.66
CA GLU A 218 12.44 -7.69 -5.77
C GLU A 218 13.67 -8.52 -6.15
N PHE A 219 14.89 -8.15 -5.74
CA PHE A 219 16.07 -9.01 -5.89
C PHE A 219 16.05 -10.23 -4.95
N PHE A 220 15.21 -10.22 -3.92
CA PHE A 220 15.06 -11.34 -2.99
C PHE A 220 13.76 -12.12 -3.20
N ARG A 221 12.78 -11.54 -3.91
CA ARG A 221 11.46 -12.12 -4.09
C ARG A 221 11.41 -13.10 -5.27
N GLU A 222 10.73 -14.23 -5.08
CA GLU A 222 10.38 -15.12 -6.19
C GLU A 222 9.19 -14.53 -6.96
N PRO A 223 9.27 -14.34 -8.29
CA PRO A 223 8.13 -13.89 -9.07
C PRO A 223 7.00 -14.94 -9.02
N ASP A 224 5.75 -14.47 -8.98
CA ASP A 224 4.59 -15.37 -8.95
C ASP A 224 4.61 -16.27 -10.20
N ALA A 225 4.41 -17.59 -10.02
CA ALA A 225 4.62 -18.59 -11.07
C ALA A 225 3.84 -18.34 -12.38
N HIS A 226 2.67 -17.70 -12.28
CA HIS A 226 1.80 -17.37 -13.41
C HIS A 226 2.19 -16.06 -14.14
N ILE A 227 3.10 -15.26 -13.58
CA ILE A 227 3.59 -14.01 -14.17
C ILE A 227 5.03 -14.17 -14.66
N GLY A 228 5.90 -14.77 -13.83
CA GLY A 228 7.32 -14.94 -14.13
C GLY A 228 8.09 -13.61 -14.30
N TYR A 229 9.20 -13.69 -15.02
CA TYR A 229 10.01 -12.54 -15.43
C TYR A 229 9.43 -11.90 -16.69
N GLN A 230 9.29 -10.57 -16.69
CA GLN A 230 8.55 -9.84 -17.73
C GLN A 230 9.45 -9.07 -18.68
N ALA A 231 10.69 -8.75 -18.30
CA ALA A 231 11.62 -8.06 -19.19
C ALA A 231 13.06 -8.55 -19.02
N PHE A 232 13.80 -8.58 -20.13
CA PHE A 232 15.24 -8.90 -20.20
C PHE A 232 15.66 -10.23 -19.55
N GLY A 233 14.73 -11.15 -19.29
CA GLY A 233 14.99 -12.45 -18.67
C GLY A 233 15.28 -12.42 -17.15
N TRP A 234 15.26 -11.26 -16.50
CA TRP A 234 15.56 -11.13 -15.06
C TRP A 234 14.67 -10.13 -14.32
N MET A 235 13.94 -9.25 -15.03
CA MET A 235 13.12 -8.23 -14.38
C MET A 235 11.73 -8.73 -14.03
N THR A 236 11.30 -8.48 -12.80
CA THR A 236 9.94 -8.80 -12.33
C THR A 236 8.96 -7.66 -12.60
N ARG A 237 7.66 -7.96 -12.53
CA ARG A 237 6.59 -6.94 -12.63
C ARG A 237 6.75 -5.83 -11.61
N GLY A 238 7.20 -6.16 -10.39
CA GLY A 238 7.46 -5.19 -9.34
C GLY A 238 8.53 -4.19 -9.74
N GLN A 239 9.62 -4.64 -10.35
CA GLN A 239 10.70 -3.76 -10.82
C GLN A 239 10.24 -2.85 -11.97
N LEU A 240 9.50 -3.39 -12.93
CA LEU A 240 8.99 -2.62 -14.06
C LEU A 240 8.03 -1.52 -13.63
N LEU A 241 7.11 -1.81 -12.71
CA LEU A 241 6.15 -0.82 -12.21
C LEU A 241 6.80 0.21 -11.27
N SER A 242 7.94 -0.10 -10.66
CA SER A 242 8.68 0.85 -9.83
C SER A 242 9.38 1.95 -10.64
N ILE A 243 9.81 1.69 -11.87
CA ILE A 243 10.47 2.69 -12.72
C ILE A 243 9.58 3.93 -12.95
N PRO A 244 8.32 3.81 -13.43
CA PRO A 244 7.48 4.98 -13.61
C PRO A 244 7.15 5.67 -12.28
N MET A 245 7.08 4.93 -11.16
CA MET A 245 6.90 5.54 -9.84
C MET A 245 8.10 6.41 -9.42
N ILE A 246 9.32 5.96 -9.70
CA ILE A 246 10.55 6.74 -9.46
C ILE A 246 10.52 8.02 -10.29
N LEU A 247 10.18 7.91 -11.58
CA LEU A 247 10.10 9.07 -12.48
C LEU A 247 9.05 10.08 -11.99
N VAL A 248 7.84 9.62 -11.65
CA VAL A 248 6.79 10.46 -11.07
C VAL A 248 7.27 11.10 -9.76
N GLY A 249 7.95 10.35 -8.91
CA GLY A 249 8.50 10.86 -7.65
C GLY A 249 9.51 11.99 -7.86
N LEU A 250 10.44 11.82 -8.79
CA LEU A 250 11.42 12.83 -9.19
C LEU A 250 10.74 14.07 -9.77
N THR A 251 9.76 13.90 -10.67
CA THR A 251 9.00 15.02 -11.25
C THR A 251 8.25 15.80 -10.18
N LEU A 252 7.55 15.13 -9.26
CA LEU A 252 6.81 15.78 -8.18
C LEU A 252 7.74 16.55 -7.24
N LEU A 253 8.90 15.98 -6.89
CA LEU A 253 9.91 16.68 -6.09
C LEU A 253 10.51 17.89 -6.82
N ALA A 254 10.79 17.76 -8.11
CA ALA A 254 11.25 18.86 -8.93
C ALA A 254 10.21 19.99 -8.96
N LEU A 255 8.94 19.68 -9.21
CA LEU A 255 7.85 20.67 -9.20
C LEU A 255 7.67 21.32 -7.83
N ALA A 256 7.80 20.57 -6.73
CA ALA A 256 7.67 21.07 -5.37
C ALA A 256 8.70 22.15 -5.02
N TYR A 257 9.91 22.06 -5.59
CA TYR A 257 11.05 22.90 -5.25
C TYR A 257 11.50 23.86 -6.35
N ALA A 258 11.08 23.66 -7.61
CA ALA A 258 11.36 24.57 -8.72
C ALA A 258 10.78 25.98 -8.48
N GLY A 259 9.65 26.10 -7.79
CA GLY A 259 9.02 27.38 -7.46
C GLY A 259 9.62 28.10 -6.24
N ARG A 260 10.53 27.47 -5.47
CA ARG A 260 11.07 28.05 -4.22
C ARG A 260 12.27 28.98 -4.42
N GLY A 261 12.71 29.19 -5.65
CA GLY A 261 13.58 30.32 -6.01
C GLY A 261 12.87 31.68 -6.05
N ALA A 262 11.54 31.73 -5.85
CA ALA A 262 10.75 32.96 -6.07
C ALA A 262 9.68 33.29 -4.99
N GLY A 263 9.69 32.66 -3.81
CA GLY A 263 8.73 33.04 -2.76
C GLY A 263 8.80 32.22 -1.48
N ALA A 264 9.21 32.87 -0.40
CA ALA A 264 9.08 32.35 0.96
C ALA A 264 7.59 32.05 1.29
N PRO A 265 7.29 31.06 2.14
CA PRO A 265 5.91 30.72 2.49
C PRO A 265 5.26 31.90 3.24
N ALA A 266 4.09 32.32 2.77
CA ALA A 266 3.26 33.32 3.42
C ALA A 266 3.00 32.91 4.88
N THR A 267 3.51 33.72 5.80
CA THR A 267 3.10 33.70 7.19
C THR A 267 1.60 34.03 7.23
N ALA A 268 0.81 33.08 7.73
CA ALA A 268 -0.61 33.30 7.95
C ALA A 268 -0.78 34.49 8.91
N GLY A 269 -1.45 35.53 8.43
CA GLY A 269 -1.73 36.74 9.21
C GLY A 269 -2.55 36.40 10.44
N LYS A 270 -2.11 36.92 11.59
CA LYS A 270 -2.92 37.02 12.79
C LYS A 270 -4.11 37.92 12.49
N HIS A 271 -5.31 37.36 12.40
CA HIS A 271 -6.51 38.17 12.60
C HIS A 271 -6.64 38.48 14.09
N LYS A 272 -6.71 39.78 14.37
CA LYS A 272 -7.00 40.40 15.66
C LYS A 272 -8.41 40.03 16.13
#